data_AF-A0A920LEF3-F1
#
_entry.id   AF-A0A920LEF3-F1
#
_cell.length_a   1.000
_cell.length_b   1.000
_cell.length_c   1.000
_cell.angle_alpha   90.00
_cell.angle_beta   90.00
_cell.angle_gamma   90.00
#
_symmetry.space_group_name_H-M   'P 1'
#
loop_
_entity.id
_entity.type
_entity.pdbx_description
1 polymer ?
#
loop_
_entity_poly.entity_id
_entity_poly.type
_entity_poly.pdbx_seq_one_letter_code
_entity_poly.pdbx_strand_id
1 'polypeptide(L)' 'MLNKKSDLPRGSKKLIRAWTFYDWANSVYSLVISSAIFPIYYSTHVFSDTNSILIFNIDINKDTLISLYQVCVF' A
#
# COMPACT_ATOMS: atom_id res chain seq x y z
N MET A 1 -39.02 0.53 -16.78
CA MET A 1 -38.55 1.91 -16.57
C MET A 1 -37.03 1.88 -16.47
N LEU A 2 -36.31 2.12 -17.57
CA LEU A 2 -34.84 2.16 -17.57
C LEU A 2 -34.40 3.59 -17.22
N ASN A 3 -33.71 3.74 -16.10
CA ASN A 3 -33.13 5.02 -15.70
C ASN A 3 -31.93 5.32 -16.61
N LYS A 4 -32.13 6.20 -17.60
CA LYS A 4 -31.08 6.62 -18.52
C LYS A 4 -30.08 7.48 -17.75
N LYS A 5 -28.85 6.98 -17.58
CA LYS A 5 -27.76 7.75 -16.96
C LYS A 5 -27.53 9.00 -17.82
N SER A 6 -27.85 10.18 -17.29
CA SER A 6 -27.53 11.44 -17.95
C SER A 6 -26.01 11.59 -17.99
N ASP A 7 -25.44 11.72 -19.17
CA ASP A 7 -24.03 12.05 -19.30
C ASP A 7 -23.77 13.39 -18.62
N LEU A 8 -22.95 13.37 -17.58
CA LEU A 8 -22.61 14.56 -16.84
C LEU A 8 -21.70 15.43 -17.72
N PRO A 9 -21.95 16.75 -17.82
CA PRO A 9 -21.07 17.63 -18.57
C PRO A 9 -19.64 17.55 -18.02
N ARG A 10 -18.65 17.62 -18.93
CA ARG A 10 -17.23 17.72 -18.56
C ARG A 10 -17.05 18.91 -17.62
N GLY A 11 -16.33 18.72 -16.52
CA GLY A 11 -16.16 19.74 -15.48
C GLY A 11 -17.26 19.77 -14.42
N SER A 12 -18.25 18.86 -14.44
CA SER A 12 -19.21 18.76 -13.34
C SER A 12 -18.52 18.35 -12.03
N LYS A 13 -18.89 19.01 -10.92
CA LYS A 13 -18.35 18.70 -9.58
C LYS A 13 -18.54 17.24 -9.17
N LYS A 14 -19.63 16.60 -9.63
CA LYS A 14 -19.91 15.18 -9.38
C LYS A 14 -18.92 14.27 -10.12
N LEU A 15 -18.58 14.59 -11.38
CA LEU A 15 -17.62 13.82 -12.16
C LEU A 15 -16.19 13.97 -11.62
N ILE A 16 -15.79 15.20 -11.27
CA ILE A 16 -14.46 15.47 -10.68
C ILE A 16 -14.29 14.68 -9.38
N ARG A 17 -15.28 14.73 -8.47
CA ARG A 17 -15.26 13.96 -7.23
C ARG A 17 -15.18 12.45 -7.50
N ALA A 18 -15.98 11.94 -8.44
CA ALA A 18 -15.95 10.52 -8.79
C ALA A 18 -14.57 10.09 -9.32
N TRP A 19 -13.94 10.92 -10.15
CA TRP A 19 -12.62 10.64 -10.70
C TRP A 19 -11.52 10.72 -9.64
N THR A 20 -11.55 11.72 -8.75
CA THR A 20 -10.59 11.80 -7.64
C THR A 20 -10.69 10.62 -6.66
N PHE A 21 -11.90 10.11 -6.40
CA PHE A 21 -12.07 8.90 -5.57
C PHE A 21 -11.59 7.64 -6.28
N TYR A 22 -11.75 7.57 -7.61
CA TYR A 22 -11.24 6.46 -8.41
C TYR A 22 -9.71 6.41 -8.39
N ASP A 23 -9.04 7.55 -8.61
CA ASP A 23 -7.58 7.62 -8.56
C ASP A 23 -7.03 7.33 -7.17
N TRP A 24 -7.73 7.79 -6.13
CA TRP A 24 -7.36 7.44 -4.76
C TRP A 24 -7.49 5.95 -4.49
N ALA A 25 -8.58 5.30 -4.93
CA ALA A 25 -8.75 3.86 -4.75
C ALA A 25 -7.70 3.05 -5.52
N ASN A 26 -7.26 3.52 -6.70
CA ASN A 26 -6.24 2.83 -7.48
C ASN A 26 -4.86 2.84 -6.79
N SER A 27 -4.48 3.91 -6.09
CA SER A 27 -3.21 3.97 -5.38
C SER A 27 -3.23 3.20 -4.05
N VAL A 28 -4.40 3.07 -3.41
CA VAL A 28 -4.58 2.29 -2.18
C VAL A 28 -4.25 0.81 -2.36
N TYR A 29 -4.44 0.23 -3.57
CA TYR A 29 -4.08 -1.16 -3.82
C TYR A 29 -2.60 -1.44 -3.53
N SER A 30 -1.71 -0.62 -4.10
CA SER A 30 -0.27 -0.74 -3.85
C SER A 30 0.07 -0.47 -2.38
N LEU A 31 -0.59 0.53 -1.77
CA LEU A 31 -0.38 0.91 -0.38
C LEU A 31 -0.69 -0.24 0.60
N VAL A 32 -1.81 -0.94 0.40
CA VAL A 32 -2.24 -2.04 1.28
C VAL A 32 -1.30 -3.23 1.17
N ILE A 33 -0.87 -3.57 -0.04
CA ILE A 33 0.11 -4.65 -0.25
C ILE A 33 1.41 -4.30 0.49
N SER A 34 1.86 -3.07 0.34
CA SER A 34 3.07 -2.59 0.99
C SER A 34 3.03 -2.56 2.50
N SER A 35 1.87 -2.23 3.08
CA SER A 35 1.74 -1.96 4.50
C SER A 35 1.26 -3.13 5.35
N ALA A 36 0.48 -4.04 4.76
CA ALA A 36 -0.10 -5.16 5.48
C ALA A 36 0.54 -6.48 5.08
N ILE A 37 0.81 -6.69 3.79
CA ILE A 37 1.23 -8.00 3.28
C ILE A 37 2.74 -8.18 3.43
N PHE A 38 3.55 -7.22 2.97
CA PHE A 38 5.01 -7.36 3.03
C PHE A 38 5.59 -7.47 4.46
N PRO A 39 5.15 -6.67 5.45
CA PRO A 39 5.63 -6.82 6.83
C PRO A 39 5.42 -8.23 7.38
N ILE A 40 4.26 -8.83 7.10
CA ILE A 40 3.95 -10.22 7.50
C ILE A 40 4.88 -11.18 6.76
N TYR A 41 5.00 -11.05 5.44
CA TYR A 41 5.88 -11.91 4.63
C TYR A 41 7.33 -11.91 5.13
N TYR A 42 7.92 -10.74 5.38
CA TYR A 42 9.28 -10.66 5.90
C TYR A 42 9.38 -11.26 7.30
N SER A 43 8.40 -11.00 8.18
CA SER A 43 8.40 -11.61 9.50
C SER A 43 8.28 -13.14 9.47
N THR A 44 7.56 -13.72 8.51
CA THR A 44 7.32 -15.18 8.49
C THR A 44 8.33 -15.95 7.67
N HIS A 45 8.94 -15.37 6.64
CA HIS A 45 9.87 -16.07 5.73
C HIS A 45 11.33 -15.69 5.89
N VAL A 46 11.62 -14.45 6.29
CA VAL A 46 13.01 -13.98 6.46
C VAL A 46 13.47 -14.11 7.91
N PHE A 47 12.55 -13.93 8.85
CA PHE A 47 12.82 -13.98 10.30
C PHE A 47 12.11 -15.13 11.01
N SER A 48 11.91 -16.27 10.32
CA SER A 48 11.19 -17.44 10.88
C SER A 48 11.88 -17.98 12.13
N ASP A 49 13.20 -18.17 12.07
CA ASP A 49 14.00 -18.79 13.13
C ASP A 49 15.01 -17.84 13.78
N THR A 50 15.32 -16.71 13.12
CA THR A 50 16.30 -15.72 13.59
C THR A 50 15.63 -14.37 13.80
N ASN A 51 15.85 -13.75 14.96
CA ASN A 51 15.29 -12.44 15.29
C ASN A 51 16.13 -11.27 14.73
N SER A 52 17.35 -11.59 14.26
CA SER A 52 18.30 -10.69 13.62
C SER A 52 18.89 -11.33 12.37
N ILE A 53 19.24 -10.49 11.39
CA ILE A 53 19.97 -10.87 10.19
C ILE A 53 21.17 -9.94 10.02
N LEU A 54 22.26 -10.51 9.52
CA LEU A 54 23.51 -9.79 9.31
C LEU A 54 23.57 -9.33 7.85
N ILE A 55 23.40 -8.02 7.64
CA ILE A 55 23.41 -7.40 6.30
C ILE A 55 24.56 -6.38 6.26
N PHE A 56 25.44 -6.45 5.26
CA PHE A 56 26.58 -5.54 5.12
C PHE A 56 27.44 -5.42 6.39
N ASN A 57 27.59 -6.52 7.14
CA ASN A 57 28.32 -6.57 8.40
C ASN A 57 27.69 -5.76 9.56
N ILE A 58 26.40 -5.45 9.44
CA ILE A 58 25.58 -4.82 10.47
C ILE A 58 24.51 -5.84 10.90
N ASP A 59 24.39 -6.06 12.21
CA ASP A 59 23.29 -6.86 12.77
C ASP A 59 22.02 -6.01 12.86
N ILE A 60 21.00 -6.40 12.10
CA ILE A 60 19.72 -5.71 12.05
C ILE A 60 18.64 -6.62 12.62
N ASN A 61 17.88 -6.09 13.59
CA ASN A 61 16.72 -6.76 14.15
C ASN A 61 15.51 -6.71 13.20
N LYS A 62 14.64 -7.71 13.30
CA LYS A 62 13.40 -7.81 12.52
C LYS A 62 12.57 -6.53 12.52
N ASP A 63 12.31 -5.96 13.70
CA ASP A 63 11.44 -4.79 13.84
C ASP A 63 12.05 -3.53 13.21
N THR A 64 13.38 -3.42 13.26
CA THR A 64 14.12 -2.33 12.59
C THR A 64 14.05 -2.47 11.08
N LEU A 65 14.16 -3.69 10.54
CA LEU A 65 14.04 -3.91 9.09
C LEU A 65 12.62 -3.63 8.58
N ILE A 66 11.60 -4.13 9.27
CA ILE A 66 10.20 -3.97 8.87
C ILE A 66 9.78 -2.49 8.96
N SER A 67 10.20 -1.78 10.01
CA SER A 67 9.92 -0.35 10.14
C SER A 67 10.67 0.49 9.10
N LEU A 68 11.93 0.18 8.79
CA LEU A 68 12.66 0.82 7.71
C LEU A 68 11.97 0.63 6.35
N TYR A 69 11.54 -0.60 6.06
CA TYR A 69 10.79 -0.90 4.84
C TYR A 69 9.49 -0.08 4.76
N GLN A 70 8.73 -0.03 5.85
CA GLN A 70 7.49 0.74 5.93
C GLN A 70 7.75 2.24 5.69
N VAL A 71 8.80 2.82 6.27
CA VAL A 71 9.15 4.24 6.09
C VAL A 71 9.63 4.54 4.67
N CYS A 72 10.29 3.60 3.99
CA CYS A 72 10.74 3.81 2.61
C CYS A 72 9.61 3.70 1.57
N VAL A 73 8.51 3.01 1.90
CA VAL A 73 7.42 2.73 0.97
C VAL A 73 6.21 3.69 1.14
N PHE A 74 6.16 4.40 2.26
CA PHE A 74 5.18 5.45 2.56
C PHE A 74 5.77 6.85 2.39
#